data_AF-A0A7Y7YDT0-F1
#
_entry.id   AF-A0A7Y7YDT0-F1
#
_cell.length_a   1.000
_cell.length_b   1.000
_cell.length_c   1.000
_cell.angle_alpha   90.00
_cell.angle_beta   90.00
_cell.angle_gamma   90.00
#
_symmetry.space_group_name_H-M   'P 1'
#
loop_
_entity.id
_entity.type
_entity.pdbx_description
1 polymer ?
#
loop_
_entity_poly.entity_id
_entity_poly.type
_entity_poly.pdbx_seq_one_letter_code
_entity_poly.pdbx_strand_id
1 'polypeptide(L)' 'MRIYCSCGAKGRIASREPLSAAFTKLYCQCLDPECGHTFVMKSPL' A
#
# COMPACT_ATOMS: atom_id res chain seq x y z
N MET A 1 4.64 -8.02 6.25
CA MET A 1 4.34 -7.73 4.83
C MET A 1 5.32 -6.69 4.31
N ARG A 2 5.98 -6.93 3.18
CA ARG A 2 6.85 -5.94 2.52
C ARG A 2 6.06 -5.33 1.36
N ILE A 3 6.05 -4.00 1.27
CA ILE A 3 5.34 -3.26 0.22
C ILE A 3 6.38 -2.59 -0.65
N TYR A 4 6.21 -2.75 -1.96
CA TYR A 4 7.07 -2.14 -2.96
C TYR A 4 6.23 -1.30 -3.90
N CYS A 5 6.75 -0.14 -4.26
CA CYS A 5 6.19 0.67 -5.32
C CYS A 5 6.54 0.04 -6.67
N SER A 6 5.79 0.38 -7.73
CA SER A 6 6.11 -0.02 -9.10
C SER A 6 7.48 0.49 -9.57
N CYS A 7 8.02 1.54 -8.94
CA CYS A 7 9.38 2.01 -9.20
C CYS A 7 10.48 1.14 -8.56
N GLY A 8 10.12 0.12 -7.76
CA GLY A 8 11.06 -0.77 -7.07
C GLY A 8 11.48 -0.31 -5.66
N ALA A 9 11.17 0.94 -5.28
CA ALA A 9 11.45 1.43 -3.93
C ALA A 9 10.48 0.86 -2.87
N LYS A 10 10.86 0.99 -1.59
CA LYS A 10 10.02 0.56 -0.47
C LYS A 10 8.79 1.46 -0.34
N GLY A 11 7.65 0.87 -0.03
CA GLY A 11 6.42 1.57 0.34
C GLY A 11 6.02 1.31 1.79
N ARG A 12 5.14 2.17 2.31
CA ARG A 12 4.49 2.02 3.63
C ARG A 12 2.97 2.02 3.50
N ILE A 13 2.27 1.40 4.44
CA ILE A 13 0.81 1.54 4.58
C ILE A 13 0.55 2.88 5.26
N ALA A 14 -0.14 3.78 4.56
CA ALA A 14 -0.61 5.04 5.14
C ALA A 14 -1.94 4.87 5.86
N SER A 15 -2.86 4.07 5.30
CA SER A 15 -4.16 3.79 5.91
C SER A 15 -4.72 2.44 5.46
N ARG A 16 -5.69 1.93 6.20
CA ARG A 16 -6.39 0.67 5.95
C ARG A 16 -7.90 0.89 6.03
N GLU A 17 -8.62 0.36 5.05
CA GLU A 17 -10.09 0.42 4.98
C GLU A 17 -10.63 -1.00 4.86
N PRO A 18 -11.29 -1.52 5.90
CA PRO A 18 -11.94 -2.81 5.82
C PRO A 18 -13.08 -2.73 4.81
N LEU A 19 -13.02 -3.57 3.76
CA LEU A 19 -14.04 -3.60 2.71
C LEU A 19 -15.11 -4.66 3.01
N SER A 20 -14.69 -5.78 3.59
CA SER A 20 -15.57 -6.91 3.96
C SER A 20 -14.86 -7.79 4.99
N ALA A 21 -15.56 -8.77 5.56
CA ALA A 21 -14.99 -9.73 6.51
C ALA A 21 -13.81 -10.57 5.97
N ALA A 22 -13.60 -10.57 4.65
CA ALA A 22 -12.51 -11.27 3.99
C ALA A 22 -11.42 -10.35 3.43
N PHE A 23 -11.64 -9.03 3.31
CA PHE A 23 -10.74 -8.15 2.57
C PHE A 23 -10.60 -6.77 3.20
N THR A 24 -9.37 -6.28 3.22
CA THR A 24 -9.02 -4.90 3.61
C THR A 24 -8.27 -4.22 2.47
N LYS A 25 -8.68 -3.01 2.10
CA LYS A 25 -7.90 -2.14 1.22
C LYS A 25 -6.79 -1.49 2.04
N LEU A 26 -5.58 -1.50 1.49
CA LEU A 26 -4.39 -0.89 2.06
C LEU A 26 -3.97 0.26 1.15
N TYR A 27 -4.08 1.49 1.64
CA TYR A 27 -3.57 2.67 0.98
C TYR A 27 -2.09 2.79 1.29
N CYS A 28 -1.26 2.69 0.27
CA CYS A 28 0.19 2.64 0.37
C CYS A 28 0.82 3.88 -0.26
N GLN A 29 1.99 4.27 0.24
CA GLN A 29 2.79 5.38 -0.27
C GLN A 29 4.25 4.95 -0.42
N CYS A 30 4.87 5.34 -1.54
CA CYS A 30 6.30 5.16 -1.79
C CYS A 30 7.12 6.03 -0.83
N LEU A 31 8.21 5.48 -0.30
CA LEU A 31 9.12 6.19 0.61
C LEU A 31 10.24 6.93 -0.13
N ASP A 32 10.36 6.71 -1.43
CA ASP A 32 11.32 7.41 -2.25
C ASP A 32 10.80 8.84 -2.56
N PRO A 33 11.59 9.90 -2.25
CA PRO A 33 11.14 11.29 -2.36
C PRO A 33 11.01 11.78 -3.80
N GLU A 34 11.70 11.14 -4.76
CA GLU A 34 11.60 11.48 -6.18
C GLU A 34 10.36 10.81 -6.82
N CYS A 35 9.94 9.67 -6.28
CA CYS A 35 8.79 8.90 -6.73
C CYS A 35 7.46 9.34 -6.09
N GLY A 36 7.36 9.31 -4.76
CA GLY A 36 6.18 9.76 -4.01
C GLY A 36 4.83 9.07 -4.31
N HIS A 37 4.80 8.05 -5.17
CA HIS A 37 3.54 7.42 -5.63
C HIS A 37 2.68 6.91 -4.48
N THR A 38 1.36 7.07 -4.63
CA THR A 38 0.36 6.43 -3.79
C THR A 38 -0.37 5.35 -4.58
N PHE A 39 -0.68 4.24 -3.94
CA PHE A 39 -1.32 3.09 -4.60
C PHE A 39 -2.13 2.26 -3.61
N VAL A 40 -3.14 1.54 -4.11
CA VAL A 40 -4.03 0.72 -3.30
C VAL A 40 -3.72 -0.75 -3.52
N MET A 41 -3.54 -1.49 -2.43
CA MET A 41 -3.43 -2.94 -2.42
C MET A 41 -4.64 -3.56 -1.72
N LYS A 42 -5.03 -4.77 -2.10
CA LYS A 42 -6.06 -5.54 -1.39
C LYS A 42 -5.37 -6.68 -0.65
N SER A 43 -5.48 -6.72 0.67
CA SER A 43 -5.03 -7.88 1.45
C SER A 43 -6.24 -8.71 1.89
N PRO A 44 -6.18 -10.04 1.79
CA PRO A 44 -7.10 -10.90 2.54
C PRO A 44 -6.89 -10.67 4.04
N LEU A 45 -7.99 -10.75 4.80
CA LEU A 45 -7.96 -10.73 6.28
C LEU A 45 -7.39 -12.03 6.84
#